data_AF-A0A7Y5DTK5-F1
#
_entry.id   AF-A0A7Y5DTK5-F1
#
_cell.length_a   1.000
_cell.length_b   1.000
_cell.length_c   1.000
_cell.angle_alpha   90.00
_cell.angle_beta   90.00
_cell.angle_gamma   90.00
#
_symmetry.space_group_name_H-M   'P 1'
#
loop_
_entity.id
_entity.type
_entity.pdbx_description
1 polymer ?
#
loop_
_entity_poly.entity_id
_entity_poly.type
_entity_poly.pdbx_seq_one_letter_code
_entity_poly.pdbx_strand_id
1 'polypeptide(L)'
;MNKKMQDKNKLLGGLLLAGISIAATAQTPPADPNTFLTFLEHFQPEDSTTARAYYTAVDPQNKRTTVKAWLKNAGFIADEANFVSSGTPGNPGDDEARSNSFSFALYRNAADLGFIRRMFIRCSPSCTAPNPNVYTYVENYLYLEGAADPYSDGKNRTNRVATVVFEWVPAADGSNPTKKFGTMYTFAGPFLGADDTRDFQGPEPFAPDLDFRGNKQQPGACLACHGGFPQALVNGVYPNKGEIKGFKFLPFDLDNFEYDTLDPNLSRAAQELAFKRFNQAVLLTHKGRLSVDDQGLTRFPAGKELIEGWYGGPTLPGSFNGNFIPKGWREAPPPNGSNAPAGSENLYLTTIRPACRGCHVQQGLALDLASQKGFMGHVDNVKQLVLRIECGLSNSPPGRDDRRVMPLALLTYDRFWRDDSQVNTLKDYLGLPHSPLCN
;
A
#
# COMPACT_ATOMS: atom_id res chain seq x y z
N MET A 1 -3.85 -28.65 -2.52
CA MET A 1 -3.90 -27.28 -1.94
C MET A 1 -4.48 -26.23 -2.89
N ASN A 2 -4.19 -26.23 -4.20
CA ASN A 2 -4.85 -25.34 -5.20
C ASN A 2 -6.38 -25.50 -5.33
N LYS A 3 -6.93 -26.68 -5.00
CA LYS A 3 -8.35 -26.97 -5.22
C LYS A 3 -9.30 -26.26 -4.24
N LYS A 4 -8.91 -26.02 -2.98
CA LYS A 4 -9.81 -25.44 -1.96
C LYS A 4 -10.07 -23.94 -2.14
N MET A 5 -9.12 -23.19 -2.72
CA MET A 5 -9.34 -21.80 -3.13
C MET A 5 -10.11 -21.70 -4.46
N GLN A 6 -9.85 -22.60 -5.41
CA GLN A 6 -10.57 -22.62 -6.70
C GLN A 6 -12.02 -23.12 -6.58
N ASP A 7 -12.29 -24.11 -5.72
CA ASP A 7 -13.61 -24.76 -5.62
C ASP A 7 -14.65 -23.89 -4.88
N LYS A 8 -14.23 -22.89 -4.08
CA LYS A 8 -15.16 -21.95 -3.42
C LYS A 8 -15.53 -20.74 -4.29
N ASN A 9 -14.69 -20.37 -5.27
CA ASN A 9 -15.00 -19.31 -6.23
C ASN A 9 -16.05 -19.74 -7.28
N LYS A 10 -16.33 -21.05 -7.42
CA LYS A 10 -17.39 -21.55 -8.30
C LYS A 10 -18.82 -21.37 -7.76
N LEU A 11 -18.99 -20.99 -6.49
CA LEU A 11 -20.32 -20.79 -5.90
C LEU A 11 -20.88 -19.36 -6.00
N LEU A 12 -20.09 -18.39 -6.49
CA LEU A 12 -20.53 -16.99 -6.67
C LEU A 12 -21.12 -16.69 -8.07
N GLY A 13 -21.15 -17.66 -8.97
CA GLY A 13 -21.66 -17.49 -10.34
C GLY A 13 -23.09 -17.99 -10.48
N GLY A 14 -24.08 -17.23 -10.01
CA GLY A 14 -25.47 -17.48 -10.41
C GLY A 14 -26.52 -17.00 -9.43
N LEU A 15 -26.90 -15.73 -9.52
CA LEU A 15 -28.27 -15.32 -9.22
C LEU A 15 -28.62 -14.14 -10.14
N LEU A 16 -29.45 -14.41 -11.16
CA LEU A 16 -30.07 -13.38 -12.00
C LEU A 16 -31.08 -12.60 -11.15
N LEU A 17 -30.90 -11.28 -11.05
CA LEU A 17 -31.96 -10.34 -10.71
C LEU A 17 -32.20 -9.42 -11.90
N ALA A 18 -33.45 -9.37 -12.35
CA ALA A 18 -33.90 -8.61 -13.51
C ALA A 18 -34.43 -7.22 -13.09
N GLY A 19 -34.09 -6.20 -13.89
CA GLY A 19 -34.71 -4.86 -13.96
C GLY A 19 -34.20 -3.88 -12.89
N ILE A 20 -33.63 -2.71 -13.18
CA ILE A 20 -33.92 -1.72 -14.23
C ILE A 20 -32.60 -1.16 -14.79
N SER A 21 -32.39 -1.21 -16.11
CA SER A 21 -31.19 -0.74 -16.78
C SER A 21 -31.21 0.78 -17.00
N ILE A 22 -30.40 1.52 -16.24
CA ILE A 22 -29.80 2.76 -16.75
C ILE A 22 -28.51 2.31 -17.43
N ALA A 23 -28.48 2.32 -18.76
CA ALA A 23 -27.30 1.92 -19.53
C ALA A 23 -26.21 2.98 -19.41
N ALA A 24 -25.45 2.96 -18.30
CA ALA A 24 -24.04 3.30 -18.37
C ALA A 24 -23.36 2.10 -19.05
N THR A 25 -22.85 2.31 -20.27
CA THR A 25 -21.97 1.35 -20.92
C THR A 25 -20.68 1.29 -20.11
N ALA A 26 -20.67 0.50 -19.03
CA ALA A 26 -19.44 0.14 -18.35
C ALA A 26 -18.60 -0.66 -19.34
N GLN A 27 -17.53 -0.06 -19.84
CA GLN A 27 -16.58 -0.78 -20.68
C GLN A 27 -15.99 -1.93 -19.84
N THR A 28 -15.81 -3.10 -20.46
CA THR A 28 -15.09 -4.19 -19.79
C THR A 28 -13.65 -3.72 -19.56
N PRO A 29 -13.12 -3.83 -18.33
CA PRO A 29 -11.72 -3.49 -18.07
C PRO A 29 -10.82 -4.22 -19.07
N PRO A 30 -9.72 -3.60 -19.54
CA PRO A 30 -8.75 -4.27 -20.38
C PRO A 30 -8.25 -5.56 -19.71
N ALA A 31 -7.87 -6.55 -20.53
CA ALA A 31 -7.52 -7.90 -20.07
C ALA A 31 -6.56 -7.88 -18.87
N ASP A 32 -6.86 -8.71 -17.87
CA ASP A 32 -6.04 -8.85 -16.66
C ASP A 32 -4.63 -9.34 -17.02
N PRO A 33 -3.58 -8.54 -16.74
CA PRO A 33 -2.21 -8.86 -17.10
C PRO A 33 -1.56 -9.92 -16.20
N ASN A 34 -2.19 -10.29 -15.08
CA ASN A 34 -1.73 -11.31 -14.13
C ASN A 34 -0.33 -11.03 -13.55
N THR A 35 0.03 -9.74 -13.41
CA THR A 35 1.40 -9.30 -13.06
C THR A 35 1.43 -8.21 -11.97
N PHE A 36 0.34 -8.04 -11.24
CA PHE A 36 0.27 -7.10 -10.11
C PHE A 36 1.33 -7.43 -9.05
N LEU A 37 1.71 -6.44 -8.25
CA LEU A 37 2.75 -6.52 -7.22
C LEU A 37 4.11 -7.05 -7.70
N THR A 38 4.42 -6.90 -9.01
CA THR A 38 5.74 -7.17 -9.57
C THR A 38 6.38 -5.89 -10.09
N PHE A 39 7.66 -5.65 -9.79
CA PHE A 39 8.33 -4.42 -10.21
C PHE A 39 8.69 -4.46 -11.70
N LEU A 40 8.50 -3.31 -12.36
CA LEU A 40 8.53 -3.25 -13.82
C LEU A 40 9.92 -3.14 -14.44
N GLU A 41 10.96 -2.61 -13.77
CA GLU A 41 12.21 -2.25 -14.51
C GLU A 41 13.52 -2.68 -13.86
N HIS A 42 13.53 -3.04 -12.58
CA HIS A 42 14.75 -3.43 -11.84
C HIS A 42 14.54 -4.61 -10.89
N PHE A 43 13.48 -5.38 -11.09
CA PHE A 43 13.14 -6.47 -10.19
C PHE A 43 14.10 -7.64 -10.40
N GLN A 44 14.87 -7.95 -9.36
CA GLN A 44 15.31 -9.32 -9.14
C GLN A 44 14.10 -10.04 -8.56
N PRO A 45 13.54 -11.06 -9.25
CA PRO A 45 12.45 -11.84 -8.69
C PRO A 45 12.86 -12.38 -7.32
N GLU A 46 12.11 -12.00 -6.30
CA GLU A 46 12.30 -12.59 -4.98
C GLU A 46 11.84 -14.05 -5.05
N ASP A 47 12.67 -14.94 -4.54
CA ASP A 47 12.38 -16.35 -4.37
C ASP A 47 12.58 -16.75 -2.90
N SER A 48 12.43 -18.04 -2.58
CA SER A 48 12.59 -18.47 -1.19
C SER A 48 14.03 -18.36 -0.69
N THR A 49 15.03 -18.35 -1.59
CA THR A 49 16.45 -18.15 -1.26
C THR A 49 16.69 -16.72 -0.84
N THR A 50 16.24 -15.76 -1.64
CA THR A 50 16.40 -14.33 -1.34
C THR A 50 15.60 -13.91 -0.11
N ALA A 51 14.37 -14.42 0.04
CA ALA A 51 13.54 -14.19 1.23
C ALA A 51 14.20 -14.72 2.52
N ARG A 52 14.82 -15.91 2.46
CA ARG A 52 15.54 -16.47 3.61
C ARG A 52 16.79 -15.66 3.96
N ALA A 53 17.55 -15.24 2.95
CA ALA A 53 18.70 -14.37 3.16
C ALA A 53 18.27 -13.03 3.76
N TYR A 54 17.14 -12.47 3.30
CA TYR A 54 16.53 -11.26 3.86
C TYR A 54 16.17 -11.44 5.34
N TYR A 55 15.39 -12.46 5.69
CA TYR A 55 15.01 -12.72 7.09
C TYR A 55 16.22 -13.03 7.99
N THR A 56 17.24 -13.70 7.47
CA THR A 56 18.51 -13.91 8.20
C THR A 56 19.20 -12.58 8.51
N ALA A 57 19.13 -11.61 7.59
CA ALA A 57 19.75 -10.31 7.77
C ALA A 57 18.98 -9.41 8.75
N VAL A 58 17.63 -9.40 8.70
CA VAL A 58 16.79 -8.53 9.54
C VAL A 58 16.44 -9.15 10.90
N ASP A 59 16.53 -10.48 11.04
CA ASP A 59 16.25 -11.22 12.28
C ASP A 59 17.28 -12.35 12.53
N PRO A 60 18.58 -12.01 12.69
CA PRO A 60 19.67 -12.98 12.77
C PRO A 60 19.60 -13.93 13.98
N GLN A 61 18.80 -13.60 15.00
CA GLN A 61 18.59 -14.45 16.17
C GLN A 61 17.21 -15.12 16.19
N ASN A 62 16.46 -15.11 15.08
CA ASN A 62 15.13 -15.74 14.96
C ASN A 62 14.14 -15.31 16.05
N LYS A 63 14.15 -14.04 16.44
CA LYS A 63 13.26 -13.50 17.47
C LYS A 63 11.87 -13.15 16.93
N ARG A 64 11.68 -13.18 15.61
CA ARG A 64 10.46 -12.71 14.92
C ARG A 64 9.90 -13.77 13.96
N THR A 65 9.98 -15.05 14.33
CA THR A 65 9.48 -16.16 13.50
C THR A 65 7.96 -16.33 13.55
N THR A 66 7.32 -15.82 14.60
CA THR A 66 5.86 -15.82 14.76
C THR A 66 5.31 -14.43 15.08
N VAL A 67 4.02 -14.21 14.82
CA VAL A 67 3.33 -12.94 15.15
C VAL A 67 3.46 -12.63 16.64
N LYS A 68 3.22 -13.60 17.52
CA LYS A 68 3.32 -13.43 18.98
C LYS A 68 4.72 -13.00 19.42
N ALA A 69 5.76 -13.65 18.88
CA ALA A 69 7.15 -13.32 19.20
C ALA A 69 7.49 -11.90 18.70
N TRP A 70 7.03 -11.54 17.51
CA TRP A 70 7.19 -10.18 16.99
C TRP A 70 6.48 -9.14 17.86
N LEU A 71 5.21 -9.37 18.22
CA LEU A 71 4.42 -8.45 19.06
C LEU A 71 5.07 -8.21 20.43
N LYS A 72 5.62 -9.26 21.04
CA LYS A 72 6.38 -9.16 22.29
C LYS A 72 7.64 -8.31 22.11
N ASN A 73 8.44 -8.59 21.08
CA ASN A 73 9.67 -7.83 20.82
C ASN A 73 9.42 -6.36 20.45
N ALA A 74 8.33 -6.07 19.75
CA ALA A 74 7.90 -4.70 19.42
C ALA A 74 7.22 -3.99 20.61
N GLY A 75 6.88 -4.73 21.67
CA GLY A 75 6.29 -4.21 22.91
C GLY A 75 4.78 -3.93 22.83
N PHE A 76 4.07 -4.53 21.88
CA PHE A 76 2.60 -4.51 21.85
C PHE A 76 2.00 -5.40 22.95
N ILE A 77 2.70 -6.46 23.32
CA ILE A 77 2.32 -7.36 24.41
C ILE A 77 3.51 -7.58 25.36
N ALA A 78 3.24 -7.79 26.64
CA ALA A 78 4.27 -8.05 27.64
C ALA A 78 4.85 -9.47 27.53
N ASP A 79 3.98 -10.44 27.21
CA ASP A 79 4.34 -11.83 27.00
C ASP A 79 3.56 -12.45 25.83
N GLU A 80 4.10 -13.50 25.22
CA GLU A 80 3.45 -14.21 24.11
C GLU A 80 2.13 -14.86 24.53
N ALA A 81 1.98 -15.26 25.80
CA ALA A 81 0.74 -15.78 26.35
C ALA A 81 -0.41 -14.74 26.35
N ASN A 82 -0.09 -13.44 26.26
CA ASN A 82 -1.07 -12.37 26.14
C ASN A 82 -1.56 -12.18 24.69
N PHE A 83 -1.04 -12.94 23.73
CA PHE A 83 -1.54 -12.89 22.36
C PHE A 83 -2.96 -13.44 22.31
N VAL A 84 -3.88 -12.56 21.95
CA VAL A 84 -5.27 -12.92 21.68
C VAL A 84 -5.40 -13.14 20.18
N SER A 85 -5.91 -14.30 19.75
CA SER A 85 -6.07 -14.64 18.32
C SER A 85 -7.48 -14.45 17.78
N SER A 86 -8.48 -14.26 18.66
CA SER A 86 -9.90 -14.11 18.34
C SER A 86 -10.57 -13.06 19.24
N GLY A 87 -11.75 -12.57 18.85
CA GLY A 87 -12.56 -11.68 19.67
C GLY A 87 -12.88 -10.34 18.99
N THR A 88 -14.04 -9.78 19.33
CA THR A 88 -14.58 -8.53 18.79
C THR A 88 -13.67 -7.35 19.14
N PRO A 89 -13.45 -6.37 18.24
CA PRO A 89 -12.72 -5.17 18.61
C PRO A 89 -13.51 -4.47 19.72
N GLY A 90 -12.79 -3.79 20.60
CA GLY A 90 -13.43 -2.84 21.48
C GLY A 90 -13.68 -1.55 20.71
N ASN A 91 -14.01 -0.46 21.41
CA ASN A 91 -13.86 0.85 20.77
C ASN A 91 -12.37 1.05 20.40
N PRO A 92 -12.03 1.89 19.41
CA PRO A 92 -10.62 2.11 19.05
C PRO A 92 -9.69 2.41 20.24
N GLY A 93 -10.18 3.13 21.26
CA GLY A 93 -9.43 3.36 22.51
C GLY A 93 -9.20 2.11 23.38
N ASP A 94 -10.09 1.13 23.35
CA ASP A 94 -9.95 -0.13 24.09
C ASP A 94 -8.92 -1.04 23.41
N ASP A 95 -8.92 -1.11 22.08
CA ASP A 95 -7.89 -1.83 21.33
C ASP A 95 -6.53 -1.15 21.43
N GLU A 96 -6.48 0.19 21.47
CA GLU A 96 -5.26 0.94 21.76
C GLU A 96 -4.65 0.53 23.10
N ALA A 97 -5.45 0.55 24.17
CA ALA A 97 -5.03 0.18 25.51
C ALA A 97 -4.62 -1.31 25.63
N ARG A 98 -5.40 -2.22 25.03
CA ARG A 98 -5.13 -3.67 25.08
C ARG A 98 -3.86 -4.07 24.34
N SER A 99 -3.52 -3.37 23.26
CA SER A 99 -2.36 -3.67 22.42
C SER A 99 -1.15 -2.77 22.71
N ASN A 100 -1.21 -1.88 23.71
CA ASN A 100 -0.16 -0.89 23.96
C ASN A 100 0.22 -0.12 22.67
N SER A 101 -0.77 0.14 21.81
CA SER A 101 -0.58 0.82 20.54
C SER A 101 -0.79 2.32 20.69
N PHE A 102 -0.13 3.09 19.84
CA PHE A 102 -0.37 4.52 19.72
C PHE A 102 -1.67 4.80 18.96
N SER A 103 -2.01 3.93 17.99
CA SER A 103 -3.32 4.00 17.35
C SER A 103 -3.78 2.70 16.70
N PHE A 104 -5.09 2.59 16.50
CA PHE A 104 -5.78 1.47 15.86
C PHE A 104 -6.89 1.94 14.90
N ALA A 105 -7.06 1.25 13.77
CA ALA A 105 -8.22 1.39 12.90
C ALA A 105 -8.61 0.05 12.24
N LEU A 106 -9.89 -0.09 11.90
CA LEU A 106 -10.47 -1.19 11.14
C LEU A 106 -11.20 -0.63 9.91
N TYR A 107 -10.69 -0.97 8.72
CA TYR A 107 -11.18 -0.42 7.45
C TYR A 107 -10.91 -1.39 6.31
N ARG A 108 -11.55 -1.19 5.15
CA ARG A 108 -11.15 -1.86 3.91
C ARG A 108 -10.26 -0.92 3.11
N ASN A 109 -9.12 -1.40 2.62
CA ASN A 109 -8.34 -0.63 1.66
C ASN A 109 -8.81 -0.94 0.23
N ALA A 110 -9.69 -0.10 -0.30
CA ALA A 110 -10.32 -0.29 -1.61
C ALA A 110 -9.44 0.17 -2.77
N ALA A 111 -8.28 0.79 -2.49
CA ALA A 111 -7.34 1.24 -3.50
C ALA A 111 -6.07 0.37 -3.59
N ASP A 112 -5.98 -0.78 -2.90
CA ASP A 112 -4.86 -1.73 -3.07
C ASP A 112 -5.29 -3.19 -3.35
N LEU A 113 -5.51 -3.98 -2.31
CA LEU A 113 -5.72 -5.43 -2.29
C LEU A 113 -7.14 -5.76 -1.84
N GLY A 114 -7.87 -4.80 -1.25
CA GLY A 114 -9.28 -4.96 -0.91
C GLY A 114 -9.56 -5.70 0.39
N PHE A 115 -8.52 -6.07 1.14
CA PHE A 115 -8.67 -6.71 2.43
C PHE A 115 -9.32 -5.77 3.44
N ILE A 116 -10.12 -6.35 4.34
CA ILE A 116 -10.40 -5.73 5.63
C ILE A 116 -9.12 -5.78 6.45
N ARG A 117 -8.74 -4.63 7.00
CA ARG A 117 -7.48 -4.41 7.72
C ARG A 117 -7.76 -3.98 9.14
N ARG A 118 -7.16 -4.69 10.08
CA ARG A 118 -6.94 -4.18 11.44
C ARG A 118 -5.52 -3.65 11.50
N MET A 119 -5.37 -2.33 11.53
CA MET A 119 -4.08 -1.66 11.51
C MET A 119 -3.73 -1.16 12.91
N PHE A 120 -2.48 -1.37 13.31
CA PHE A 120 -1.96 -0.92 14.59
C PHE A 120 -0.61 -0.24 14.37
N ILE A 121 -0.34 0.84 15.11
CA ILE A 121 0.98 1.48 15.13
C ILE A 121 1.44 1.71 16.56
N ARG A 122 2.74 1.63 16.78
CA ARG A 122 3.40 1.94 18.05
C ARG A 122 4.71 2.64 17.75
N CYS A 123 5.09 3.56 18.64
CA CYS A 123 6.42 4.11 18.66
C CYS A 123 7.08 3.87 20.01
N SER A 124 8.39 3.63 20.01
CA SER A 124 9.17 3.48 21.23
C SER A 124 10.33 4.50 21.26
N PRO A 125 10.47 5.29 22.33
CA PRO A 125 9.65 5.30 23.56
C PRO A 125 8.28 6.00 23.39
N SER A 126 8.11 6.88 22.41
CA SER A 126 6.83 7.50 22.05
C SER A 126 6.90 8.05 20.62
N CYS A 127 5.76 8.41 19.99
CA CYS A 127 5.78 8.97 18.63
C CYS A 127 6.23 10.44 18.59
N THR A 128 6.38 11.07 19.75
CA THR A 128 6.90 12.44 19.90
C THR A 128 8.37 12.49 20.29
N ALA A 129 8.96 11.35 20.65
CA ALA A 129 10.37 11.28 21.02
C ALA A 129 11.28 11.60 19.82
N PRO A 130 12.50 12.14 20.05
CA PRO A 130 13.45 12.34 18.97
C PRO A 130 13.90 10.98 18.41
N ASN A 131 13.67 10.77 17.11
CA ASN A 131 14.06 9.54 16.40
C ASN A 131 13.57 8.25 17.09
N PRO A 132 12.25 8.02 17.22
CA PRO A 132 11.71 6.84 17.90
C PRO A 132 11.75 5.62 16.97
N ASN A 133 11.74 4.41 17.53
CA ASN A 133 11.46 3.21 16.76
C ASN A 133 9.98 3.25 16.39
N VAL A 134 9.62 2.86 15.18
CA VAL A 134 8.22 2.76 14.76
C VAL A 134 7.94 1.31 14.40
N TYR A 135 6.85 0.76 14.92
CA TYR A 135 6.38 -0.59 14.64
C TYR A 135 4.94 -0.52 14.20
N THR A 136 4.60 -1.27 13.17
CA THR A 136 3.21 -1.40 12.74
C THR A 136 2.93 -2.83 12.34
N TYR A 137 1.72 -3.29 12.61
CA TYR A 137 1.22 -4.54 12.06
C TYR A 137 -0.19 -4.36 11.54
N VAL A 138 -0.47 -5.10 10.47
CA VAL A 138 -1.78 -5.19 9.85
C VAL A 138 -2.20 -6.65 9.78
N GLU A 139 -3.39 -6.93 10.31
CA GLU A 139 -4.06 -8.19 10.09
C GLU A 139 -4.99 -8.05 8.89
N ASN A 140 -4.84 -8.95 7.90
CA ASN A 140 -5.62 -8.93 6.66
C ASN A 140 -6.68 -10.03 6.67
N TYR A 141 -7.91 -9.63 6.34
CA TYR A 141 -9.08 -10.49 6.26
C TYR A 141 -9.75 -10.31 4.89
N LEU A 142 -10.33 -11.38 4.35
CA LEU A 142 -11.06 -11.31 3.09
C LEU A 142 -12.27 -10.38 3.22
N TYR A 143 -12.51 -9.59 2.17
CA TYR A 143 -13.78 -8.89 2.02
C TYR A 143 -14.76 -9.82 1.30
N LEU A 144 -15.87 -10.15 1.98
CA LEU A 144 -16.90 -11.03 1.43
C LEU A 144 -18.05 -10.18 0.87
N GLU A 145 -17.95 -9.83 -0.41
CA GLU A 145 -19.00 -9.07 -1.11
C GLU A 145 -20.33 -9.83 -1.04
N GLY A 146 -21.42 -9.10 -0.74
CA GLY A 146 -22.76 -9.68 -0.59
C GLY A 146 -23.03 -10.40 0.75
N ALA A 147 -22.04 -10.51 1.64
CA ALA A 147 -22.29 -10.98 3.00
C ALA A 147 -23.18 -10.00 3.77
N ALA A 148 -23.96 -10.51 4.73
CA ALA A 148 -24.78 -9.67 5.61
C ALA A 148 -23.94 -8.67 6.42
N ASP A 149 -22.71 -9.05 6.76
CA ASP A 149 -21.70 -8.20 7.39
C ASP A 149 -20.31 -8.53 6.81
N PRO A 150 -19.85 -7.80 5.78
CA PRO A 150 -18.55 -8.01 5.14
C PRO A 150 -17.35 -7.76 6.06
N TYR A 151 -17.55 -7.09 7.21
CA TYR A 151 -16.51 -6.79 8.19
C TYR A 151 -16.45 -7.79 9.35
N SER A 152 -17.37 -8.74 9.42
CA SER A 152 -17.52 -9.69 10.53
C SER A 152 -16.23 -10.43 10.88
N ASP A 153 -15.48 -10.92 9.88
CA ASP A 153 -14.20 -11.59 10.10
C ASP A 153 -13.14 -10.67 10.72
N GLY A 154 -13.03 -9.45 10.19
CA GLY A 154 -12.12 -8.43 10.74
C GLY A 154 -12.54 -7.99 12.14
N LYS A 155 -13.84 -7.88 12.42
CA LYS A 155 -14.34 -7.56 13.76
C LYS A 155 -13.99 -8.68 14.73
N ASN A 156 -14.37 -9.91 14.42
CA ASN A 156 -14.24 -11.04 15.34
C ASN A 156 -12.85 -11.71 15.33
N ARG A 157 -11.94 -11.22 14.48
CA ARG A 157 -10.61 -11.79 14.23
C ARG A 157 -10.67 -13.26 13.84
N THR A 158 -11.66 -13.61 13.02
CA THR A 158 -11.84 -14.94 12.45
C THR A 158 -11.30 -14.97 11.03
N ASN A 159 -10.80 -16.13 10.58
CA ASN A 159 -10.34 -16.31 9.18
C ASN A 159 -9.28 -15.29 8.71
N ARG A 160 -8.36 -14.88 9.59
CA ARG A 160 -7.22 -14.03 9.20
C ARG A 160 -6.38 -14.74 8.13
N VAL A 161 -6.11 -14.04 7.02
CA VAL A 161 -5.33 -14.54 5.88
C VAL A 161 -3.84 -14.43 6.16
N ALA A 162 -3.40 -13.25 6.58
CA ALA A 162 -2.01 -12.96 6.89
C ALA A 162 -1.88 -11.77 7.84
N THR A 163 -0.81 -11.78 8.63
CA THR A 163 -0.33 -10.59 9.34
C THR A 163 0.90 -10.07 8.64
N VAL A 164 0.92 -8.80 8.24
CA VAL A 164 2.10 -8.13 7.70
C VAL A 164 2.56 -7.10 8.72
N VAL A 165 3.85 -7.05 8.98
CA VAL A 165 4.42 -6.11 9.95
C VAL A 165 5.53 -5.32 9.29
N PHE A 166 5.67 -4.07 9.71
CA PHE A 166 6.76 -3.21 9.30
C PHE A 166 7.43 -2.57 10.51
N GLU A 167 8.75 -2.47 10.47
CA GLU A 167 9.55 -1.80 11.50
C GLU A 167 10.35 -0.67 10.86
N TRP A 168 10.49 0.45 11.58
CA TRP A 168 11.46 1.50 11.30
C TRP A 168 12.42 1.57 12.48
N VAL A 169 13.47 0.75 12.42
CA VAL A 169 14.36 0.44 13.54
C VAL A 169 15.82 0.38 13.10
N PRO A 170 16.77 0.44 14.03
CA PRO A 170 18.16 0.10 13.77
C PRO A 170 18.36 -1.36 13.35
N ALA A 171 19.53 -1.65 12.78
CA ALA A 171 19.92 -3.01 12.43
C ALA A 171 19.82 -3.95 13.66
N ALA A 172 19.24 -5.14 13.46
CA ALA A 172 18.97 -6.09 14.55
C ALA A 172 20.24 -6.65 15.21
N ASP A 173 21.38 -6.60 14.53
CA ASP A 173 22.69 -7.00 15.09
C ASP A 173 23.38 -5.90 15.92
N GLY A 174 22.76 -4.71 16.04
CA GLY A 174 23.28 -3.58 16.80
C GLY A 174 24.41 -2.80 16.12
N SER A 175 24.80 -3.16 14.89
CA SER A 175 25.95 -2.56 14.19
C SER A 175 25.78 -1.08 13.84
N ASN A 176 24.54 -0.56 13.80
CA ASN A 176 24.26 0.84 13.53
C ASN A 176 23.04 1.34 14.32
N PRO A 177 23.20 1.64 15.64
CA PRO A 177 22.08 1.91 16.54
C PRO A 177 21.36 3.24 16.26
N THR A 178 21.95 4.15 15.47
CA THR A 178 21.40 5.48 15.21
C THR A 178 20.69 5.59 13.85
N LYS A 179 21.12 4.79 12.86
CA LYS A 179 20.49 4.72 11.54
C LYS A 179 19.31 3.75 11.60
N LYS A 180 18.14 4.21 11.15
CA LYS A 180 16.93 3.38 11.05
C LYS A 180 16.56 3.17 9.60
N PHE A 181 15.99 2.01 9.33
CA PHE A 181 15.48 1.65 8.03
C PHE A 181 14.27 0.73 8.17
N GLY A 182 13.57 0.54 7.06
CA GLY A 182 12.41 -0.33 6.95
C GLY A 182 12.78 -1.80 6.97
N THR A 183 12.15 -2.57 7.83
CA THR A 183 12.10 -4.04 7.73
C THR A 183 10.65 -4.50 7.65
N MET A 184 10.43 -5.69 7.13
CA MET A 184 9.10 -6.28 7.02
C MET A 184 9.10 -7.78 7.27
N TYR A 185 7.97 -8.28 7.77
CA TYR A 185 7.72 -9.70 7.93
C TYR A 185 6.28 -9.99 7.56
N THR A 186 6.05 -11.18 7.00
CA THR A 186 4.69 -11.66 6.71
C THR A 186 4.51 -13.02 7.37
N PHE A 187 3.41 -13.17 8.08
CA PHE A 187 3.05 -14.36 8.81
C PHE A 187 1.75 -14.94 8.24
N ALA A 188 1.72 -16.23 7.99
CA ALA A 188 0.55 -16.92 7.47
C ALA A 188 -0.51 -17.08 8.56
N GLY A 189 -1.73 -16.66 8.26
CA GLY A 189 -2.84 -16.71 9.21
C GLY A 189 -3.59 -18.05 9.25
N PRO A 190 -4.48 -18.22 10.23
CA PRO A 190 -5.27 -19.43 10.45
C PRO A 190 -6.20 -19.80 9.29
N PHE A 191 -6.62 -18.85 8.45
CA PHE A 191 -7.41 -19.16 7.25
C PHE A 191 -6.69 -20.12 6.30
N LEU A 192 -5.36 -20.05 6.26
CA LEU A 192 -4.51 -20.91 5.45
C LEU A 192 -4.13 -22.21 6.16
N GLY A 193 -4.63 -22.45 7.38
CA GLY A 193 -4.27 -23.58 8.23
C GLY A 193 -2.89 -23.47 8.87
N ALA A 194 -2.37 -22.24 9.04
CA ALA A 194 -1.09 -21.98 9.71
C ALA A 194 -1.26 -21.37 11.11
N ASP A 195 -0.20 -21.49 11.91
CA ASP A 195 -0.10 -20.99 13.28
C ASP A 195 0.73 -19.69 13.34
N ASP A 196 0.31 -18.66 12.59
CA ASP A 196 0.89 -17.30 12.65
C ASP A 196 2.41 -17.25 12.51
N THR A 197 2.95 -18.09 11.63
CA THR A 197 4.39 -18.26 11.37
C THR A 197 4.80 -17.64 10.05
N ARG A 198 6.02 -17.10 9.98
CA ARG A 198 6.65 -16.68 8.72
C ARG A 198 7.29 -17.85 7.97
N ASP A 199 7.48 -18.98 8.63
CA ASP A 199 8.06 -20.22 8.10
C ASP A 199 6.91 -21.22 7.92
N PHE A 200 6.30 -21.25 6.73
CA PHE A 200 4.99 -21.89 6.50
C PHE A 200 5.08 -23.41 6.27
N GLN A 201 6.12 -23.87 5.58
CA GLN A 201 6.34 -25.29 5.24
C GLN A 201 7.79 -25.70 5.55
N GLY A 202 8.09 -25.93 6.83
CA GLY A 202 9.46 -26.17 7.27
C GLY A 202 10.29 -24.89 7.17
N PRO A 203 11.48 -24.89 6.54
CA PRO A 203 12.32 -23.70 6.48
C PRO A 203 11.91 -22.73 5.37
N GLU A 204 10.87 -23.03 4.59
CA GLU A 204 10.43 -22.18 3.48
C GLU A 204 9.67 -20.94 3.99
N PRO A 205 10.17 -19.73 3.67
CA PRO A 205 9.48 -18.48 3.96
C PRO A 205 8.07 -18.45 3.35
N PHE A 206 7.12 -17.91 4.11
CA PHE A 206 5.76 -17.67 3.66
C PHE A 206 5.75 -16.64 2.53
N ALA A 207 5.29 -17.08 1.37
CA ALA A 207 5.05 -16.25 0.19
C ALA A 207 3.55 -15.98 0.07
N PRO A 208 3.05 -14.80 0.48
CA PRO A 208 1.63 -14.51 0.40
C PRO A 208 1.17 -14.34 -1.05
N ASP A 209 -0.06 -14.78 -1.33
CA ASP A 209 -0.79 -14.49 -2.56
C ASP A 209 -1.79 -13.35 -2.28
N LEU A 210 -1.28 -12.13 -2.22
CA LEU A 210 -2.06 -10.96 -1.78
C LEU A 210 -3.04 -10.42 -2.83
N ASP A 211 -2.83 -10.76 -4.10
CA ASP A 211 -3.62 -10.32 -5.24
C ASP A 211 -4.35 -11.47 -5.96
N PHE A 212 -4.26 -12.70 -5.42
CA PHE A 212 -4.80 -13.92 -6.03
C PHE A 212 -4.23 -14.19 -7.43
N ARG A 213 -2.99 -13.77 -7.69
CA ARG A 213 -2.26 -13.97 -8.95
C ARG A 213 -0.95 -14.72 -8.72
N GLY A 214 -0.88 -15.48 -7.62
CA GLY A 214 0.23 -16.34 -7.26
C GLY A 214 1.12 -15.75 -6.18
N ASN A 215 1.79 -16.67 -5.47
CA ASN A 215 2.64 -16.38 -4.34
C ASN A 215 3.82 -15.46 -4.71
N LYS A 216 4.05 -14.44 -3.89
CA LYS A 216 5.17 -13.49 -4.06
C LYS A 216 6.01 -13.44 -2.79
N GLN A 217 7.32 -13.47 -2.95
CA GLN A 217 8.25 -13.55 -1.82
C GLN A 217 8.61 -12.18 -1.25
N GLN A 218 8.99 -12.16 0.01
CA GLN A 218 9.47 -10.96 0.71
C GLN A 218 10.95 -10.69 0.38
N PRO A 219 11.39 -9.42 0.39
CA PRO A 219 10.60 -8.21 0.65
C PRO A 219 9.73 -7.73 -0.55
N GLY A 220 9.97 -8.27 -1.75
CA GLY A 220 9.41 -7.80 -3.02
C GLY A 220 7.89 -7.63 -3.03
N ALA A 221 7.15 -8.56 -2.41
CA ALA A 221 5.68 -8.53 -2.33
C ALA A 221 5.09 -7.23 -1.75
N CYS A 222 5.83 -6.53 -0.87
CA CYS A 222 5.35 -5.30 -0.24
C CYS A 222 5.94 -4.02 -0.87
N LEU A 223 7.05 -4.14 -1.59
CA LEU A 223 7.80 -2.98 -2.08
C LEU A 223 7.03 -2.23 -3.19
N ALA A 224 6.15 -2.89 -3.95
CA ALA A 224 5.37 -2.25 -5.01
C ALA A 224 4.56 -1.05 -4.48
N CYS A 225 4.03 -1.17 -3.26
CA CYS A 225 3.33 -0.09 -2.58
C CYS A 225 4.28 0.75 -1.73
N HIS A 226 5.15 0.11 -0.93
CA HIS A 226 5.96 0.80 0.09
C HIS A 226 7.24 1.48 -0.44
N GLY A 227 7.52 1.31 -1.73
CA GLY A 227 8.71 1.82 -2.38
C GLY A 227 10.00 1.13 -1.92
N GLY A 228 11.12 1.58 -2.48
CA GLY A 228 12.43 0.98 -2.27
C GLY A 228 12.75 -0.13 -3.26
N PHE A 229 14.02 -0.50 -3.33
CA PHE A 229 14.52 -1.47 -4.29
C PHE A 229 15.19 -2.63 -3.56
N PRO A 230 14.78 -3.88 -3.82
CA PRO A 230 15.48 -5.03 -3.27
C PRO A 230 16.91 -5.07 -3.83
N GLN A 231 17.83 -5.63 -3.05
CA GLN A 231 19.22 -5.74 -3.43
C GLN A 231 19.57 -7.17 -3.81
N ALA A 232 20.39 -7.35 -4.84
CA ALA A 232 20.93 -8.66 -5.19
C ALA A 232 21.77 -9.22 -4.02
N LEU A 233 21.72 -10.53 -3.85
CA LEU A 233 22.55 -11.21 -2.86
C LEU A 233 24.04 -11.05 -3.20
N VAL A 234 24.87 -10.87 -2.18
CA VAL A 234 26.33 -10.88 -2.30
C VAL A 234 26.84 -12.10 -1.55
N ASN A 235 27.40 -13.08 -2.27
CA ASN A 235 27.83 -14.37 -1.72
C ASN A 235 26.72 -15.09 -0.91
N GLY A 236 25.49 -15.05 -1.42
CA GLY A 236 24.31 -15.66 -0.77
C GLY A 236 23.76 -14.89 0.44
N VAL A 237 24.34 -13.73 0.77
CA VAL A 237 23.92 -12.90 1.90
C VAL A 237 23.17 -11.67 1.41
N TYR A 238 22.07 -11.33 2.08
CA TYR A 238 21.36 -10.08 1.81
C TYR A 238 22.21 -8.91 2.31
N PRO A 239 22.58 -7.95 1.44
CA PRO A 239 23.52 -6.89 1.79
C PRO A 239 22.94 -5.91 2.82
N ASN A 240 23.81 -5.07 3.39
CA ASN A 240 23.44 -3.95 4.26
C ASN A 240 22.51 -4.32 5.43
N LYS A 241 22.60 -5.56 5.93
CA LYS A 241 21.79 -6.04 7.07
C LYS A 241 20.28 -5.98 6.80
N GLY A 242 19.88 -6.17 5.54
CA GLY A 242 18.49 -6.13 5.13
C GLY A 242 17.93 -4.71 4.91
N GLU A 243 18.79 -3.68 4.87
CA GLU A 243 18.35 -2.32 4.55
C GLU A 243 17.81 -2.24 3.12
N ILE A 244 16.55 -1.83 3.00
CA ILE A 244 15.91 -1.53 1.72
C ILE A 244 15.90 -0.01 1.53
N LYS A 245 16.81 0.48 0.70
CA LYS A 245 16.94 1.91 0.44
C LYS A 245 15.67 2.46 -0.20
N GLY A 246 15.08 3.47 0.43
CA GLY A 246 13.90 4.17 -0.08
C GLY A 246 12.56 3.62 0.41
N PHE A 247 12.55 2.51 1.15
CA PHE A 247 11.35 2.02 1.82
C PHE A 247 10.79 3.07 2.78
N LYS A 248 9.46 3.20 2.82
CA LYS A 248 8.73 4.10 3.72
C LYS A 248 7.41 3.46 4.16
N PHE A 249 6.82 3.96 5.24
CA PHE A 249 5.46 3.57 5.62
C PHE A 249 4.46 4.30 4.74
N LEU A 250 3.35 3.68 4.37
CA LEU A 250 2.34 4.33 3.52
C LEU A 250 1.61 5.45 4.26
N PRO A 251 1.44 6.64 3.65
CA PRO A 251 0.45 7.62 4.08
C PRO A 251 -0.95 7.02 4.06
N PHE A 252 -1.76 7.38 5.05
CA PHE A 252 -3.15 6.96 5.16
C PHE A 252 -4.05 7.99 4.49
N ASP A 253 -4.45 7.66 3.27
CA ASP A 253 -5.36 8.44 2.43
C ASP A 253 -6.80 7.96 2.65
N LEU A 254 -7.56 8.71 3.46
CA LEU A 254 -8.88 8.27 3.92
C LEU A 254 -9.91 8.10 2.79
N ASP A 255 -9.67 8.74 1.64
CA ASP A 255 -10.56 8.67 0.47
C ASP A 255 -10.33 7.40 -0.37
N ASN A 256 -9.30 6.62 -0.05
CA ASN A 256 -9.00 5.32 -0.65
C ASN A 256 -9.51 4.14 0.19
N PHE A 257 -10.13 4.42 1.35
CA PHE A 257 -10.64 3.42 2.26
C PHE A 257 -12.17 3.37 2.23
N GLU A 258 -12.70 2.19 2.47
CA GLU A 258 -14.10 1.99 2.80
C GLU A 258 -14.23 1.62 4.29
N TYR A 259 -15.40 1.91 4.84
CA TYR A 259 -15.68 1.82 6.28
C TYR A 259 -16.90 0.95 6.52
N ASP A 260 -17.01 0.39 7.72
CA ASP A 260 -18.18 -0.40 8.10
C ASP A 260 -19.39 0.53 8.26
N THR A 261 -20.45 0.27 7.48
CA THR A 261 -21.70 1.05 7.52
C THR A 261 -22.69 0.52 8.55
N LEU A 262 -22.46 -0.67 9.11
CA LEU A 262 -23.29 -1.30 10.12
C LEU A 262 -22.85 -0.92 11.55
N ASP A 263 -21.56 -0.64 11.74
CA ASP A 263 -21.00 -0.21 13.03
C ASP A 263 -20.59 1.27 12.99
N PRO A 264 -21.32 2.18 13.68
CA PRO A 264 -21.00 3.60 13.67
C PRO A 264 -19.63 3.94 14.30
N ASN A 265 -19.10 3.08 15.19
CA ASN A 265 -17.78 3.25 15.80
C ASN A 265 -16.63 2.99 14.81
N LEU A 266 -16.95 2.33 13.69
CA LEU A 266 -16.02 2.04 12.60
C LEU A 266 -16.28 2.92 11.37
N SER A 267 -17.11 3.96 11.49
CA SER A 267 -17.28 4.96 10.45
C SER A 267 -16.00 5.77 10.20
N ARG A 268 -15.88 6.38 9.01
CA ARG A 268 -14.76 7.30 8.67
C ARG A 268 -14.55 8.37 9.76
N ALA A 269 -15.64 9.01 10.19
CA ALA A 269 -15.60 10.09 11.16
C ALA A 269 -15.11 9.60 12.53
N ALA A 270 -15.58 8.43 12.99
CA ALA A 270 -15.15 7.84 14.25
C ALA A 270 -13.65 7.49 14.27
N GLN A 271 -13.09 7.14 13.11
CA GLN A 271 -11.70 6.70 12.98
C GLN A 271 -10.72 7.79 12.49
N GLU A 272 -11.20 8.99 12.13
CA GLU A 272 -10.36 10.04 11.54
C GLU A 272 -9.18 10.45 12.45
N LEU A 273 -9.41 10.50 13.76
CA LEU A 273 -8.34 10.76 14.73
C LEU A 273 -7.26 9.67 14.72
N ALA A 274 -7.67 8.40 14.57
CA ALA A 274 -6.73 7.29 14.50
C ALA A 274 -5.87 7.36 13.22
N PHE A 275 -6.49 7.66 12.07
CA PHE A 275 -5.73 7.85 10.83
C PHE A 275 -4.80 9.07 10.88
N LYS A 276 -5.21 10.15 11.55
CA LYS A 276 -4.35 11.30 11.81
C LYS A 276 -3.13 10.90 12.63
N ARG A 277 -3.30 10.10 13.69
CA ARG A 277 -2.21 9.52 14.49
C ARG A 277 -1.31 8.60 13.66
N PHE A 278 -1.87 7.78 12.78
CA PHE A 278 -1.06 7.00 11.84
C PHE A 278 -0.20 7.90 10.95
N ASN A 279 -0.78 8.94 10.35
CA ASN A 279 -0.06 9.88 9.51
C ASN A 279 1.04 10.65 10.28
N GLN A 280 0.84 10.97 11.56
CA GLN A 280 1.90 11.51 12.43
C GLN A 280 3.08 10.55 12.56
N ALA A 281 2.81 9.25 12.77
CA ALA A 281 3.87 8.25 12.89
C ALA A 281 4.53 7.96 11.52
N VAL A 282 3.79 7.98 10.42
CA VAL A 282 4.31 7.81 9.06
C VAL A 282 5.31 8.92 8.70
N LEU A 283 5.08 10.16 9.14
CA LEU A 283 6.03 11.27 8.93
C LEU A 283 7.41 11.01 9.55
N LEU A 284 7.51 10.15 10.56
CA LEU A 284 8.79 9.75 11.15
C LEU A 284 9.65 8.91 10.20
N THR A 285 9.05 8.31 9.17
CA THR A 285 9.75 7.55 8.11
C THR A 285 10.00 8.39 6.86
N HIS A 286 9.27 9.50 6.69
CA HIS A 286 9.38 10.43 5.57
C HIS A 286 10.33 11.60 5.85
N LYS A 287 11.46 11.35 6.52
CA LYS A 287 12.46 12.37 6.88
C LYS A 287 13.22 12.89 5.64
N GLY A 288 12.53 13.61 4.77
CA GLY A 288 13.09 14.34 3.63
C GLY A 288 13.39 15.78 4.01
N ARG A 289 14.47 16.33 3.44
CA ARG A 289 14.74 17.77 3.45
C ARG A 289 14.08 18.43 2.24
N LEU A 290 13.83 19.73 2.35
CA LEU A 290 13.54 20.54 1.17
C LEU A 290 14.66 20.31 0.14
N SER A 291 14.25 19.94 -1.06
CA SER A 291 15.13 19.64 -2.17
C SER A 291 14.56 20.32 -3.41
N VAL A 292 15.43 20.67 -4.33
CA VAL A 292 15.03 21.18 -5.64
C VAL A 292 14.67 19.97 -6.50
N ASP A 293 13.44 19.93 -7.01
CA ASP A 293 13.03 18.90 -7.96
C ASP A 293 13.45 19.23 -9.40
N ASP A 294 13.13 18.34 -10.35
CA ASP A 294 13.48 18.48 -11.77
C ASP A 294 12.84 19.70 -12.46
N GLN A 295 12.00 20.45 -11.73
CA GLN A 295 11.37 21.68 -12.19
C GLN A 295 12.04 22.94 -11.64
N GLY A 296 13.02 22.80 -10.75
CA GLY A 296 13.56 23.92 -9.98
C GLY A 296 12.69 24.28 -8.77
N LEU A 297 11.64 23.53 -8.45
CA LEU A 297 10.78 23.81 -7.31
C LEU A 297 11.43 23.24 -6.03
N THR A 298 11.65 24.10 -5.05
CA THR A 298 12.06 23.65 -3.71
C THR A 298 10.85 23.09 -2.97
N ARG A 299 10.84 21.78 -2.71
CA ARG A 299 9.74 21.08 -2.03
C ARG A 299 10.22 19.90 -1.18
N PHE A 300 9.33 19.38 -0.35
CA PHE A 300 9.54 18.10 0.33
C PHE A 300 9.21 16.93 -0.62
N PRO A 301 9.69 15.71 -0.32
CA PRO A 301 9.18 14.51 -0.98
C PRO A 301 7.66 14.39 -0.85
N ALA A 302 6.99 13.87 -1.88
CA ALA A 302 5.53 13.91 -2.01
C ALA A 302 4.78 13.41 -0.76
N GLY A 303 5.20 12.27 -0.17
CA GLY A 303 4.52 11.72 1.00
C GLY A 303 4.48 12.68 2.21
N LYS A 304 5.54 13.47 2.44
CA LYS A 304 5.55 14.50 3.50
C LYS A 304 4.66 15.69 3.13
N GLU A 305 4.80 16.20 1.90
CA GLU A 305 3.97 17.32 1.41
C GLU A 305 2.48 17.00 1.48
N LEU A 306 2.09 15.79 1.11
CA LEU A 306 0.70 15.33 1.14
C LEU A 306 0.16 15.22 2.55
N ILE A 307 0.87 14.54 3.46
CA ILE A 307 0.39 14.40 4.84
C ILE A 307 0.22 15.78 5.48
N GLU A 308 1.21 16.66 5.35
CA GLU A 308 1.10 18.01 5.89
C GLU A 308 -0.02 18.80 5.20
N GLY A 309 -0.17 18.66 3.89
CA GLY A 309 -1.23 19.29 3.11
C GLY A 309 -2.64 18.85 3.49
N TRP A 310 -2.85 17.55 3.71
CA TRP A 310 -4.14 16.98 4.11
C TRP A 310 -4.64 17.56 5.42
N TYR A 311 -3.74 17.93 6.34
CA TYR A 311 -4.12 18.42 7.67
C TYR A 311 -3.74 19.89 7.89
N GLY A 312 -3.34 20.62 6.85
CA GLY A 312 -3.06 22.06 6.92
C GLY A 312 -1.76 22.45 7.65
N GLY A 313 -0.74 21.58 7.69
CA GLY A 313 0.60 21.91 8.15
C GLY A 313 1.35 20.80 8.90
N PRO A 314 2.59 21.05 9.35
CA PRO A 314 3.50 20.06 9.95
C PRO A 314 3.06 19.52 11.32
N THR A 315 2.20 20.23 12.05
CA THR A 315 1.59 19.75 13.30
C THR A 315 0.25 19.04 13.06
N LEU A 316 -0.18 18.98 11.80
CA LEU A 316 -1.46 18.45 11.35
C LEU A 316 -2.61 19.12 12.13
N PRO A 317 -2.80 20.45 12.08
CA PRO A 317 -3.81 21.13 12.92
C PRO A 317 -5.26 20.82 12.52
N GLY A 318 -5.55 20.59 11.24
CA GLY A 318 -6.90 20.45 10.70
C GLY A 318 -7.48 19.03 10.73
N SER A 319 -8.66 18.90 10.14
CA SER A 319 -9.26 17.63 9.69
C SER A 319 -8.65 17.20 8.36
N PHE A 320 -8.89 15.95 7.97
CA PHE A 320 -8.38 15.42 6.70
C PHE A 320 -9.06 16.07 5.48
N ASN A 321 -8.25 16.67 4.61
CA ASN A 321 -8.65 17.23 3.32
C ASN A 321 -8.07 16.41 2.17
N GLY A 322 -8.80 15.39 1.70
CA GLY A 322 -8.37 14.56 0.56
C GLY A 322 -8.39 15.27 -0.80
N ASN A 323 -8.94 16.49 -0.87
CA ASN A 323 -8.88 17.38 -2.05
C ASN A 323 -7.63 18.27 -2.05
N PHE A 324 -6.70 18.10 -1.10
CA PHE A 324 -5.43 18.83 -1.14
C PHE A 324 -4.66 18.56 -2.44
N ILE A 325 -4.30 19.64 -3.12
CA ILE A 325 -3.47 19.64 -4.34
C ILE A 325 -2.05 20.07 -3.96
N PRO A 326 -1.01 19.24 -4.21
CA PRO A 326 0.39 19.59 -4.02
C PRO A 326 0.76 20.84 -4.82
N LYS A 327 1.74 21.60 -4.34
CA LYS A 327 2.09 22.88 -4.95
C LYS A 327 2.38 22.73 -6.43
N GLY A 328 3.15 21.71 -6.84
CA GLY A 328 3.55 21.48 -8.22
C GLY A 328 2.44 21.05 -9.19
N TRP A 329 1.21 20.89 -8.71
CA TRP A 329 0.02 20.61 -9.52
C TRP A 329 -0.95 21.79 -9.62
N ARG A 330 -0.75 22.85 -8.82
CA ARG A 330 -1.68 23.99 -8.77
C ARG A 330 -1.49 24.93 -9.95
N GLU A 331 -2.60 25.36 -10.52
CA GLU A 331 -2.64 26.26 -11.68
C GLU A 331 -2.34 27.72 -11.28
N ALA A 332 -1.98 28.54 -12.27
CA ALA A 332 -1.64 29.95 -12.11
C ALA A 332 -2.90 30.86 -12.01
N PRO A 333 -2.81 32.07 -11.43
CA PRO A 333 -1.59 32.75 -10.96
C PRO A 333 -1.38 32.70 -9.42
N PRO A 334 -0.18 33.08 -8.93
CA PRO A 334 0.10 33.24 -7.50
C PRO A 334 -0.94 34.14 -6.79
N PRO A 335 -1.12 34.05 -5.45
CA PRO A 335 -0.04 33.83 -4.46
C PRO A 335 0.17 32.38 -4.00
N ASN A 336 -0.75 31.46 -4.33
CA ASN A 336 -0.75 30.08 -3.80
C ASN A 336 -0.66 28.98 -4.87
N GLY A 337 -0.58 29.35 -6.15
CA GLY A 337 -0.44 28.45 -7.30
C GLY A 337 1.01 28.18 -7.69
N SER A 338 1.23 27.11 -8.48
CA SER A 338 2.47 26.94 -9.26
C SER A 338 2.24 27.39 -10.70
N ASN A 339 3.26 27.31 -11.54
CA ASN A 339 3.12 27.57 -12.98
C ASN A 339 2.63 26.31 -13.73
N ALA A 340 1.77 25.48 -13.11
CA ALA A 340 1.23 24.30 -13.78
C ALA A 340 0.25 24.73 -14.89
N PRO A 341 0.23 24.04 -16.05
CA PRO A 341 -0.70 24.34 -17.15
C PRO A 341 -2.17 24.19 -16.75
N ALA A 342 -3.08 24.84 -17.47
CA ALA A 342 -4.53 24.66 -17.28
C ALA A 342 -4.95 23.17 -17.38
N GLY A 343 -5.88 22.76 -16.53
CA GLY A 343 -6.37 21.37 -16.44
C GLY A 343 -5.52 20.44 -15.54
N SER A 344 -4.40 20.92 -14.98
CA SER A 344 -3.52 20.14 -14.11
C SER A 344 -4.19 19.76 -12.79
N GLU A 345 -5.00 20.65 -12.22
CA GLU A 345 -5.72 20.37 -10.97
C GLU A 345 -6.81 19.31 -11.20
N ASN A 346 -7.52 19.40 -12.33
CA ASN A 346 -8.51 18.41 -12.72
C ASN A 346 -7.88 17.04 -12.97
N LEU A 347 -6.77 16.98 -13.74
CA LEU A 347 -6.03 15.72 -13.93
C LEU A 347 -5.58 15.14 -12.58
N TYR A 348 -5.08 15.98 -11.68
CA TYR A 348 -4.62 15.51 -10.38
C TYR A 348 -5.75 14.92 -9.55
N LEU A 349 -6.87 15.63 -9.41
CA LEU A 349 -7.99 15.20 -8.55
C LEU A 349 -8.75 13.98 -9.12
N THR A 350 -8.86 13.89 -10.44
CA THR A 350 -9.65 12.86 -11.13
C THR A 350 -8.84 11.62 -11.46
N THR A 351 -7.54 11.74 -11.78
CA THR A 351 -6.73 10.61 -12.26
C THR A 351 -5.57 10.30 -11.32
N ILE A 352 -4.69 11.28 -11.06
CA ILE A 352 -3.42 11.01 -10.35
C ILE A 352 -3.68 10.62 -8.89
N ARG A 353 -4.54 11.36 -8.20
CA ARG A 353 -4.93 11.10 -6.81
C ARG A 353 -5.49 9.68 -6.61
N PRO A 354 -6.55 9.26 -7.32
CA PRO A 354 -7.18 7.97 -7.06
C PRO A 354 -6.40 6.76 -7.59
N ALA A 355 -5.55 6.92 -8.62
CA ALA A 355 -4.94 5.78 -9.31
C ALA A 355 -3.40 5.72 -9.26
N CYS A 356 -2.71 6.84 -9.10
CA CYS A 356 -1.24 6.88 -9.17
C CYS A 356 -0.58 7.22 -7.83
N ARG A 357 -1.18 8.16 -7.08
CA ARG A 357 -0.60 8.79 -5.89
C ARG A 357 -0.19 7.77 -4.84
N GLY A 358 -1.04 6.80 -4.53
CA GLY A 358 -0.83 5.86 -3.43
C GLY A 358 0.55 5.16 -3.46
N CYS A 359 0.98 4.70 -4.63
CA CYS A 359 2.28 4.04 -4.80
C CYS A 359 3.40 5.05 -5.13
N HIS A 360 3.13 6.02 -5.99
CA HIS A 360 4.17 6.93 -6.46
C HIS A 360 4.73 7.81 -5.35
N VAL A 361 3.92 8.22 -4.37
CA VAL A 361 4.40 9.09 -3.27
C VAL A 361 5.47 8.45 -2.37
N GLN A 362 5.65 7.13 -2.47
CA GLN A 362 6.72 6.41 -1.80
C GLN A 362 8.05 6.46 -2.55
N GLN A 363 8.03 6.79 -3.84
CA GLN A 363 9.21 6.83 -4.69
C GLN A 363 10.13 8.02 -4.37
N GLY A 364 11.29 8.07 -5.04
CA GLY A 364 12.18 9.22 -5.00
C GLY A 364 11.62 10.42 -5.77
N LEU A 365 12.21 11.60 -5.59
CA LEU A 365 11.73 12.86 -6.20
C LEU A 365 11.52 12.79 -7.71
N ALA A 366 12.31 11.96 -8.42
CA ALA A 366 12.20 11.77 -9.85
C ALA A 366 10.90 11.06 -10.29
N LEU A 367 10.23 10.31 -9.40
CA LEU A 367 9.05 9.49 -9.73
C LEU A 367 7.91 9.62 -8.71
N ASP A 368 7.99 10.59 -7.79
CA ASP A 368 7.02 10.71 -6.70
C ASP A 368 5.68 11.37 -7.09
N LEU A 369 5.59 11.82 -8.34
CA LEU A 369 4.43 12.50 -8.94
C LEU A 369 3.89 13.68 -8.13
N ALA A 370 4.75 14.37 -7.36
CA ALA A 370 4.33 15.57 -6.61
C ALA A 370 4.02 16.78 -7.51
N SER A 371 4.37 16.73 -8.79
CA SER A 371 4.22 17.87 -9.71
C SER A 371 3.87 17.46 -11.13
N GLN A 372 3.20 18.36 -11.84
CA GLN A 372 2.72 18.14 -13.20
C GLN A 372 3.86 17.91 -14.19
N LYS A 373 4.86 18.78 -14.25
CA LYS A 373 5.99 18.58 -15.17
C LYS A 373 6.85 17.36 -14.78
N GLY A 374 6.87 16.96 -13.50
CA GLY A 374 7.47 15.67 -13.10
C GLY A 374 6.72 14.49 -13.72
N PHE A 375 5.39 14.53 -13.66
CA PHE A 375 4.53 13.57 -14.38
C PHE A 375 4.76 13.59 -15.90
N MET A 376 4.82 14.77 -16.53
CA MET A 376 5.06 14.89 -17.97
C MET A 376 6.46 14.40 -18.39
N GLY A 377 7.45 14.47 -17.49
CA GLY A 377 8.77 13.88 -17.71
C GLY A 377 8.75 12.37 -17.93
N HIS A 378 7.67 11.70 -17.50
CA HIS A 378 7.45 10.25 -17.66
C HIS A 378 6.25 9.92 -18.55
N VAL A 379 5.79 10.87 -19.38
CA VAL A 379 4.57 10.68 -20.19
C VAL A 379 4.67 9.48 -21.14
N ASP A 380 5.86 9.16 -21.64
CA ASP A 380 6.05 7.98 -22.49
C ASP A 380 5.83 6.69 -21.71
N ASN A 381 6.28 6.61 -20.46
CA ASN A 381 5.99 5.48 -19.58
C ASN A 381 4.49 5.38 -19.28
N VAL A 382 3.79 6.51 -19.09
CA VAL A 382 2.32 6.52 -18.92
C VAL A 382 1.64 5.96 -20.16
N LYS A 383 2.03 6.42 -21.36
CA LYS A 383 1.49 5.90 -22.63
C LYS A 383 1.76 4.40 -22.78
N GLN A 384 2.94 3.93 -22.39
CA GLN A 384 3.39 2.55 -22.62
C GLN A 384 2.89 1.55 -21.57
N LEU A 385 2.86 1.93 -20.29
CA LEU A 385 2.57 1.03 -19.17
C LEU A 385 1.11 1.14 -18.70
N VAL A 386 0.48 2.31 -18.88
CA VAL A 386 -0.93 2.53 -18.54
C VAL A 386 -1.76 2.36 -19.81
N LEU A 387 -1.69 3.30 -20.75
CA LEU A 387 -2.67 3.40 -21.84
C LEU A 387 -2.54 2.33 -22.93
N ARG A 388 -1.35 1.76 -23.13
CA ARG A 388 -1.10 0.77 -24.18
C ARG A 388 -1.95 -0.50 -24.02
N ILE A 389 -2.42 -0.79 -22.82
CA ILE A 389 -3.25 -1.97 -22.58
C ILE A 389 -4.59 -1.93 -23.33
N GLU A 390 -5.06 -0.75 -23.74
CA GLU A 390 -6.21 -0.59 -24.65
C GLU A 390 -5.97 -1.23 -26.02
N CYS A 391 -4.70 -1.41 -26.40
CA CYS A 391 -4.30 -2.09 -27.62
C CYS A 391 -4.25 -3.62 -27.44
N GLY A 392 -4.55 -4.15 -26.26
CA GLY A 392 -4.38 -5.56 -25.92
C GLY A 392 -2.91 -5.95 -25.67
N LEU A 393 -2.70 -6.89 -24.74
CA LEU A 393 -1.35 -7.35 -24.35
C LEU A 393 -0.59 -8.02 -25.51
N SER A 394 -1.30 -8.62 -26.46
CA SER A 394 -0.75 -9.34 -27.62
C SER A 394 -0.11 -8.45 -28.68
N ASN A 395 -0.41 -7.14 -28.69
CA ASN A 395 0.12 -6.22 -29.70
C ASN A 395 1.51 -5.67 -29.33
N SER A 396 2.26 -6.37 -28.48
CA SER A 396 3.59 -5.95 -28.01
C SER A 396 4.69 -6.21 -29.05
N PRO A 397 5.54 -5.22 -29.39
CA PRO A 397 6.67 -5.46 -30.27
C PRO A 397 7.62 -6.51 -29.66
N PRO A 398 8.25 -7.38 -30.47
CA PRO A 398 9.16 -8.40 -29.98
C PRO A 398 10.27 -7.81 -29.11
N GLY A 399 10.52 -8.40 -27.95
CA GLY A 399 11.63 -8.03 -27.05
C GLY A 399 11.27 -7.10 -25.89
N ARG A 400 9.99 -6.71 -25.73
CA ARG A 400 9.49 -6.10 -24.48
C ARG A 400 8.69 -7.13 -23.70
N ASP A 401 8.90 -7.15 -22.38
CA ASP A 401 8.13 -7.97 -21.44
C ASP A 401 6.70 -7.38 -21.39
N ASP A 402 5.83 -7.94 -22.22
CA ASP A 402 4.40 -7.64 -22.44
C ASP A 402 3.51 -7.76 -21.19
N ARG A 403 4.14 -8.10 -20.06
CA ARG A 403 3.59 -8.24 -18.72
C ARG A 403 3.66 -6.97 -17.88
N ARG A 404 4.31 -5.90 -18.36
CA ARG A 404 4.54 -4.69 -17.59
C ARG A 404 3.39 -3.70 -17.72
N VAL A 405 2.58 -3.60 -16.66
CA VAL A 405 1.37 -2.77 -16.64
C VAL A 405 1.32 -1.88 -15.39
N MET A 406 0.60 -0.76 -15.50
CA MET A 406 0.24 0.08 -14.37
C MET A 406 -1.25 0.41 -14.38
N PRO A 407 -1.88 0.65 -13.21
CA PRO A 407 -1.33 0.53 -11.84
C PRO A 407 -0.91 -0.89 -11.42
N LEU A 408 0.03 -1.00 -10.49
CA LEU A 408 0.61 -2.28 -10.03
C LEU A 408 -0.20 -2.99 -8.94
N ALA A 409 -1.31 -2.41 -8.50
CA ALA A 409 -2.23 -3.05 -7.57
C ALA A 409 -3.57 -3.30 -8.27
N LEU A 410 -4.10 -4.52 -8.12
CA LEU A 410 -5.27 -5.00 -8.85
C LEU A 410 -6.47 -4.06 -8.68
N LEU A 411 -6.83 -3.67 -7.46
CA LEU A 411 -8.00 -2.82 -7.27
C LEU A 411 -7.80 -1.39 -7.78
N THR A 412 -6.57 -0.88 -7.72
CA THR A 412 -6.25 0.42 -8.32
C THR A 412 -6.43 0.36 -9.84
N TYR A 413 -5.95 -0.72 -10.45
CA TYR A 413 -6.08 -0.98 -11.87
C TYR A 413 -7.55 -1.10 -12.28
N ASP A 414 -8.32 -1.95 -11.58
CA ASP A 414 -9.76 -2.12 -11.85
C ASP A 414 -10.50 -0.80 -11.70
N ARG A 415 -10.22 -0.01 -10.65
CA ARG A 415 -10.86 1.29 -10.43
C ARG A 415 -10.53 2.30 -11.53
N PHE A 416 -9.28 2.33 -11.99
CA PHE A 416 -8.83 3.25 -13.05
C PHE A 416 -9.53 2.95 -14.38
N TRP A 417 -9.68 1.67 -14.71
CA TRP A 417 -10.26 1.23 -15.99
C TRP A 417 -11.78 1.04 -15.98
N ARG A 418 -12.40 0.93 -14.80
CA ARG A 418 -13.86 0.82 -14.67
C ARG A 418 -14.58 2.16 -14.86
N ASP A 419 -13.90 3.26 -14.54
CA ASP A 419 -14.46 4.61 -14.61
C ASP A 419 -13.79 5.39 -15.75
N ASP A 420 -14.52 5.51 -16.86
CA ASP A 420 -14.10 6.24 -18.06
C ASP A 420 -13.64 7.67 -17.74
N SER A 421 -14.13 8.30 -16.65
CA SER A 421 -13.73 9.65 -16.28
C SER A 421 -12.24 9.77 -15.99
N GLN A 422 -11.61 8.76 -15.37
CA GLN A 422 -10.20 8.81 -15.00
C GLN A 422 -9.29 8.69 -16.22
N VAL A 423 -9.57 7.70 -17.07
CA VAL A 423 -8.80 7.47 -18.30
C VAL A 423 -9.06 8.57 -19.33
N ASN A 424 -10.29 9.05 -19.48
CA ASN A 424 -10.61 10.12 -20.42
C ASN A 424 -10.01 11.45 -19.97
N THR A 425 -10.05 11.78 -18.67
CA THR A 425 -9.36 12.97 -18.16
C THR A 425 -7.86 12.90 -18.44
N LEU A 426 -7.25 11.72 -18.31
CA LEU A 426 -5.84 11.51 -18.68
C LEU A 426 -5.62 11.72 -20.18
N LYS A 427 -6.44 11.10 -21.04
CA LYS A 427 -6.34 11.23 -22.50
C LYS A 427 -6.52 12.66 -22.97
N ASP A 428 -7.55 13.34 -22.47
CA ASP A 428 -7.85 14.74 -22.78
C ASP A 428 -6.66 15.63 -22.42
N TYR A 429 -6.11 15.44 -21.22
CA TYR A 429 -4.93 16.20 -20.79
C TYR A 429 -3.70 15.96 -21.66
N LEU A 430 -3.54 14.73 -22.17
CA LEU A 430 -2.44 14.35 -23.07
C LEU A 430 -2.71 14.68 -24.55
N GLY A 431 -3.88 15.23 -24.89
CA GLY A 431 -4.28 15.48 -26.28
C GLY A 431 -4.44 14.19 -27.10
N LEU A 432 -4.83 13.10 -26.45
CA LEU A 432 -5.00 11.79 -27.06
C LEU A 432 -6.47 11.54 -27.40
N PRO A 433 -6.77 10.80 -28.48
CA PRO A 433 -8.14 10.46 -28.81
C PRO A 433 -8.74 9.55 -27.74
N HIS A 434 -10.07 9.58 -27.61
CA HIS A 434 -10.78 8.64 -26.73
C HIS A 434 -10.75 7.21 -27.28
N SER A 435 -10.52 7.05 -28.58
CA SER A 435 -10.26 5.74 -29.22
C SER A 435 -8.91 5.15 -28.81
N PRO A 436 -8.75 3.81 -28.87
CA PRO A 436 -7.47 3.15 -28.57
C PRO A 436 -6.28 3.73 -29.34
N LEU A 437 -5.11 3.79 -28.69
CA LEU A 437 -3.86 4.35 -29.23
C LEU A 437 -3.17 3.46 -30.30
N CYS A 438 -3.90 2.58 -30.97
CA CYS A 438 -3.40 1.41 -31.72
C CYS A 438 -2.60 1.68 -33.02
N ASN A 439 -2.07 2.88 -33.25
CA ASN A 439 -1.40 3.26 -34.50
C ASN A 439 0.13 3.29 -34.39
#